data_AF-A0A7W2I587-F1
#
_entry.id   AF-A0A7W2I587-F1
#
_cell.length_a   1.000
_cell.length_b   1.000
_cell.length_c   1.000
_cell.angle_alpha   90.00
_cell.angle_beta   90.00
_cell.angle_gamma   90.00
#
_symmetry.space_group_name_H-M   'P 1'
#
loop_
_entity.id
_entity.type
_entity.pdbx_description
1 polymer ?
#
loop_
_entity_poly.entity_id
_entity_poly.type
_entity_poly.pdbx_seq_one_letter_code
_entity_poly.pdbx_strand_id
1 'polypeptide(L)'
;MKPEVLKREFEILIIDSGEQLKELSLHQGIKYMFKFYVENYADPRVNGLLTDMLLYQWGTVSSDGSDHFDMRIARQFTRQCLSSNSTITQLSCVFRYEPSPETKAFNKGYRWCNGLAHLHEFEKFIDGNDANKNFKSAKPISVGLSYINF
;
A
#
# COMPACT_ATOMS: atom_id res chain seq x y z
N MET A 1 2.81 12.62 -12.35
CA MET A 1 2.58 11.38 -13.12
C MET A 1 1.07 11.10 -13.13
N LYS A 2 0.53 10.52 -14.21
CA LYS A 2 -0.91 10.19 -14.26
C LYS A 2 -1.21 8.89 -13.48
N PRO A 3 -2.39 8.76 -12.87
CA PRO A 3 -2.91 7.54 -12.24
C PRO A 3 -2.54 6.21 -12.88
N GLU A 4 -2.82 6.10 -14.18
CA GLU A 4 -2.80 4.86 -14.94
C GLU A 4 -1.36 4.43 -15.24
N VAL A 5 -0.47 5.42 -15.32
CA VAL A 5 0.97 5.21 -15.52
C VAL A 5 1.57 4.56 -14.27
N LEU A 6 1.23 5.04 -13.07
CA LEU A 6 1.72 4.48 -11.81
C LEU A 6 1.30 3.03 -11.62
N LYS A 7 0.03 2.74 -11.88
CA LYS A 7 -0.50 1.37 -11.79
C LYS A 7 0.27 0.45 -12.76
N ARG A 8 0.43 0.89 -14.00
CA ARG A 8 1.12 0.11 -15.04
C ARG A 8 2.60 -0.11 -14.70
N GLU A 9 3.30 0.91 -14.22
CA GLU A 9 4.71 0.79 -13.82
C GLU A 9 4.88 -0.17 -12.64
N PHE A 10 3.96 -0.14 -11.67
CA PHE A 10 3.96 -1.11 -10.58
C PHE A 10 3.70 -2.54 -11.04
N GLU A 11 2.76 -2.74 -11.97
CA GLU A 11 2.50 -4.05 -12.57
C GLU A 11 3.70 -4.57 -13.37
N ILE A 12 4.35 -3.71 -14.16
CA ILE A 12 5.58 -4.04 -14.90
C ILE A 12 6.68 -4.46 -13.93
N LEU A 13 6.88 -3.72 -12.83
CA LEU A 13 7.88 -4.06 -11.82
C LEU A 13 7.68 -5.48 -11.26
N ILE A 14 6.44 -5.89 -11.03
CA ILE A 14 6.10 -7.24 -10.56
C ILE A 14 6.40 -8.28 -11.65
N ILE A 15 5.97 -8.02 -12.89
CA ILE A 15 6.17 -8.94 -14.02
C ILE A 15 7.65 -9.15 -14.31
N ASP A 16 8.45 -8.08 -14.33
CA ASP A 16 9.89 -8.12 -14.59
C ASP A 16 10.66 -8.88 -13.50
N SER A 17 10.06 -9.04 -12.32
CA SER A 17 10.59 -9.87 -11.23
C SER A 17 10.23 -11.36 -11.35
N GLY A 18 9.44 -11.75 -12.37
CA GLY A 18 8.97 -13.11 -12.58
C GLY A 18 7.76 -13.50 -11.73
N GLU A 19 7.17 -12.56 -11.00
CA GLU A 19 6.03 -12.77 -10.12
C GLU A 19 4.70 -12.40 -10.81
N GLN A 20 3.59 -12.87 -10.23
CA GLN A 20 2.25 -12.50 -10.67
C GLN A 20 1.52 -11.76 -9.55
N LEU A 21 0.92 -10.60 -9.87
CA LEU A 21 0.21 -9.77 -8.90
C LEU A 21 -0.76 -10.58 -8.02
N LYS A 22 -1.54 -11.48 -8.64
CA LYS A 22 -2.57 -12.29 -7.95
C LYS A 22 -2.01 -13.32 -6.98
N GLU A 23 -0.74 -13.70 -7.12
CA GLU A 23 -0.08 -14.72 -6.29
C GLU A 23 0.88 -14.11 -5.26
N LEU A 24 0.97 -12.79 -5.17
CA LEU A 24 1.85 -12.15 -4.19
C LEU A 24 1.40 -12.47 -2.76
N SER A 25 2.36 -12.84 -1.92
CA SER A 25 2.21 -12.71 -0.46
C SER A 25 2.23 -11.24 -0.05
N LEU A 26 1.72 -10.95 1.16
CA LEU A 26 1.82 -9.62 1.76
C LEU A 26 3.28 -9.12 1.79
N HIS A 27 4.22 -10.00 2.16
CA HIS A 27 5.63 -9.64 2.26
C HIS A 27 6.22 -9.25 0.90
N GLN A 28 5.93 -10.01 -0.16
CA GLN A 28 6.32 -9.64 -1.53
C GLN A 28 5.68 -8.31 -1.94
N GLY A 29 4.40 -8.10 -1.63
CA GLY A 29 3.70 -6.84 -1.88
C GLY A 29 4.36 -5.62 -1.26
N ILE A 30 4.68 -5.70 0.03
CA ILE A 30 5.39 -4.64 0.76
C ILE A 30 6.76 -4.39 0.13
N LYS A 31 7.53 -5.46 -0.15
CA LYS A 31 8.83 -5.37 -0.80
C LYS A 31 8.75 -4.66 -2.15
N TYR A 32 7.78 -5.03 -3.00
CA TYR A 32 7.60 -4.38 -4.30
C TYR A 32 7.16 -2.94 -4.16
N MET A 33 6.28 -2.61 -3.22
CA MET A 33 5.87 -1.21 -3.00
C MET A 33 7.04 -0.36 -2.49
N PHE A 34 7.92 -0.90 -1.65
CA PHE A 34 9.13 -0.20 -1.21
C PHE A 34 10.09 0.03 -2.36
N LYS A 35 10.37 -1.02 -3.15
CA LYS A 35 11.21 -0.89 -4.35
C LYS A 35 10.65 0.16 -5.31
N PHE A 36 9.36 0.06 -5.62
CA PHE A 36 8.66 1.02 -6.48
C PHE A 36 8.75 2.45 -5.94
N TYR A 37 8.57 2.63 -4.64
CA TYR A 37 8.65 3.93 -3.98
C TYR A 37 10.05 4.54 -4.05
N VAL A 38 11.09 3.75 -3.81
CA VAL A 38 12.49 4.22 -3.91
C VAL A 38 12.85 4.59 -5.34
N GLU A 39 12.55 3.72 -6.31
CA GLU A 39 12.92 3.92 -7.71
C GLU A 39 12.15 5.07 -8.37
N ASN A 40 10.94 5.36 -7.90
CA ASN A 40 10.07 6.36 -8.48
C ASN A 40 9.78 7.52 -7.53
N TYR A 41 10.56 7.70 -6.46
CA TYR A 41 10.33 8.75 -5.47
C TYR A 41 10.33 10.13 -6.12
N ALA A 42 9.25 10.88 -5.93
CA ALA A 42 9.13 12.23 -6.44
C ALA A 42 9.36 13.22 -5.30
N ASP A 43 10.58 13.77 -5.19
CA ASP A 43 10.90 14.78 -4.18
C ASP A 43 9.86 15.91 -4.24
N PRO A 44 9.06 16.13 -3.17
CA PRO A 44 8.00 17.12 -3.20
C PRO A 44 8.48 18.53 -3.52
N ARG A 45 9.69 18.88 -3.08
CA ARG A 45 10.31 20.21 -3.28
C ARG A 45 10.62 20.49 -4.75
N VAL A 46 10.89 19.44 -5.52
CA VAL A 46 11.28 19.53 -6.93
C VAL A 46 10.06 19.35 -7.84
N ASN A 47 9.13 18.48 -7.45
CA ASN A 47 8.05 18.01 -8.32
C ASN A 47 6.70 18.75 -8.14
N GLY A 48 6.70 19.83 -7.35
CA GLY A 48 5.48 20.58 -7.03
C GLY A 48 4.42 19.71 -6.33
N LEU A 49 4.88 18.75 -5.52
CA LEU A 49 4.01 17.94 -4.68
C LEU A 49 4.00 18.54 -3.27
N LEU A 50 2.89 18.37 -2.58
CA LEU A 50 2.81 18.64 -1.15
C LEU A 50 3.38 17.46 -0.35
N THR A 51 3.13 16.23 -0.79
CA THR A 51 3.65 15.00 -0.15
C THR A 51 3.88 13.89 -1.16
N ASP A 52 4.77 12.94 -0.83
CA ASP A 52 4.92 11.63 -1.47
C ASP A 52 5.31 10.62 -0.39
N MET A 53 4.37 9.77 0.01
CA MET A 53 4.40 8.99 1.25
C MET A 53 3.96 7.55 1.03
N LEU A 54 4.34 6.66 1.95
CA LEU A 54 3.75 5.33 2.05
C LEU A 54 2.73 5.25 3.18
N LEU A 55 1.77 4.36 3.02
CA LEU A 55 0.71 4.07 3.98
C LEU A 55 0.54 2.57 4.11
N TYR A 56 0.70 2.04 5.31
CA TYR A 56 0.38 0.66 5.67
C TYR A 56 -0.90 0.64 6.51
N GLN A 57 -1.86 -0.20 6.14
CA GLN A 57 -3.17 -0.31 6.80
C GLN A 57 -3.55 -1.76 7.01
N TRP A 58 -4.29 -2.02 8.07
CA TRP A 58 -4.88 -3.32 8.35
C TRP A 58 -6.22 -3.16 9.06
N GLY A 59 -7.09 -4.14 8.92
CA GLY A 59 -8.33 -4.22 9.69
C GLY A 59 -9.45 -4.95 8.97
N THR A 60 -10.48 -5.28 9.74
CA THR A 60 -11.71 -5.85 9.20
C THR A 60 -12.49 -4.80 8.41
N VAL A 61 -12.92 -5.19 7.22
CA VAL A 61 -13.81 -4.44 6.33
C VAL A 61 -15.08 -5.26 6.20
N SER A 62 -16.20 -4.66 6.60
CA SER A 62 -17.53 -5.21 6.37
C SER A 62 -18.10 -4.53 5.13
N SER A 63 -18.15 -5.26 4.02
CA SER A 63 -18.94 -4.90 2.83
C SER A 63 -19.99 -5.99 2.63
N ASP A 64 -21.15 -5.66 2.06
CA ASP A 64 -22.14 -6.61 1.51
C ASP A 64 -22.57 -7.84 2.36
N GLY A 65 -22.38 -7.80 3.68
CA GLY A 65 -22.72 -8.91 4.58
C GLY A 65 -21.63 -9.97 4.74
N SER A 66 -20.45 -9.74 4.14
CA SER A 66 -19.25 -10.55 4.35
C SER A 66 -18.14 -9.73 5.03
N ASP A 67 -17.65 -10.23 6.16
CA ASP A 67 -16.49 -9.63 6.82
C ASP A 67 -15.22 -10.16 6.15
N HIS A 68 -14.31 -9.27 5.80
CA HIS A 68 -12.99 -9.62 5.32
C HIS A 68 -11.91 -8.88 6.09
N PHE A 69 -10.73 -9.48 6.25
CA PHE A 69 -9.58 -8.77 6.79
C PHE A 69 -8.69 -8.30 5.64
N ASP A 70 -8.57 -6.99 5.50
CA ASP A 70 -7.74 -6.40 4.46
C ASP A 70 -6.45 -5.87 5.08
N MET A 71 -5.32 -6.18 4.43
CA MET A 71 -4.03 -5.56 4.68
C MET A 71 -3.60 -4.83 3.41
N ARG A 72 -3.07 -3.63 3.57
CA ARG A 72 -2.79 -2.75 2.42
C ARG A 72 -1.47 -2.03 2.61
N ILE A 73 -0.69 -1.96 1.54
CA ILE A 73 0.43 -1.04 1.41
C ILE A 73 0.14 -0.13 0.24
N ALA A 74 0.27 1.17 0.45
CA ALA A 74 -0.06 2.17 -0.55
C ALA A 74 1.03 3.22 -0.67
N ARG A 75 1.19 3.76 -1.88
CA ARG A 75 1.89 5.02 -2.12
C ARG A 75 0.84 6.10 -2.36
N GLN A 76 0.96 7.21 -1.65
CA GLN A 76 0.11 8.38 -1.80
C GLN A 76 0.95 9.62 -2.02
N PHE A 77 0.61 10.42 -3.02
CA PHE A 77 1.14 11.77 -3.14
C PHE A 77 0.01 12.78 -3.30
N THR A 78 0.28 14.00 -2.86
CA THR A 78 -0.66 15.10 -2.93
C THR A 78 -0.04 16.24 -3.72
N ARG A 79 -0.85 16.91 -4.55
CA ARG A 79 -0.42 18.05 -5.36
C ARG A 79 -1.31 19.24 -5.08
N GLN A 80 -0.72 20.43 -4.99
CA GLN A 80 -1.50 21.66 -4.96
C GLN A 80 -2.05 21.95 -6.35
N CYS A 81 -3.37 22.08 -6.48
CA CYS A 81 -4.01 22.51 -7.72
C CYS A 81 -4.34 24.01 -7.66
N LEU A 82 -4.45 24.63 -8.83
CA LEU A 82 -4.75 26.07 -8.98
C LEU A 82 -6.11 26.44 -8.37
N SER A 83 -7.04 25.50 -8.29
CA SER A 83 -8.39 25.68 -7.74
C SER A 83 -8.50 25.23 -6.28
N SER A 84 -7.75 25.86 -5.37
CA SER A 84 -7.81 25.75 -3.88
C SER A 84 -7.80 24.37 -3.19
N ASN A 85 -8.05 23.27 -3.91
CA ASN A 85 -8.17 21.92 -3.40
C ASN A 85 -6.91 21.17 -3.82
N SER A 86 -6.26 20.50 -2.88
CA SER A 86 -5.19 19.57 -3.21
C SER A 86 -5.77 18.31 -3.85
N THR A 87 -5.15 17.82 -4.93
CA THR A 87 -5.48 16.51 -5.48
C THR A 87 -4.68 15.44 -4.77
N ILE A 88 -5.35 14.38 -4.31
CA ILE A 88 -4.74 13.20 -3.70
C ILE A 88 -4.75 12.08 -4.73
N THR A 89 -3.59 11.49 -4.96
CA THR A 89 -3.44 10.27 -5.75
C THR A 89 -2.91 9.16 -4.87
N GLN A 90 -3.57 8.01 -4.87
CA GLN A 90 -3.14 6.83 -4.12
C GLN A 90 -3.18 5.57 -4.99
N LEU A 91 -2.09 4.81 -4.98
CA LEU A 91 -2.02 3.45 -5.49
C LEU A 91 -1.84 2.51 -4.30
N SER A 92 -2.75 1.55 -4.13
CA SER A 92 -2.73 0.57 -3.04
C SER A 92 -2.61 -0.85 -3.58
N CYS A 93 -1.72 -1.65 -3.00
CA CYS A 93 -1.76 -3.10 -3.12
C CYS A 93 -2.54 -3.66 -1.93
N VAL A 94 -3.62 -4.38 -2.21
CA VAL A 94 -4.60 -4.86 -1.24
C VAL A 94 -4.54 -6.38 -1.16
N PHE A 95 -4.36 -6.91 0.04
CA PHE A 95 -4.32 -8.33 0.38
C PHE A 95 -5.54 -8.65 1.22
N ARG A 96 -6.40 -9.53 0.73
CA ARG A 96 -7.63 -9.94 1.41
C ARG A 96 -7.48 -11.33 2.02
N TYR A 97 -7.89 -11.48 3.27
CA TYR A 97 -7.87 -12.74 4.01
C TYR A 97 -9.27 -13.12 4.50
N GLU A 98 -9.45 -14.42 4.74
CA GLU A 98 -10.68 -14.94 5.34
C GLU A 98 -10.82 -14.38 6.75
N PRO A 99 -12.04 -14.04 7.20
CA PRO A 99 -12.26 -13.68 8.58
C PRO A 99 -12.01 -14.90 9.46
N SER A 100 -11.16 -14.73 10.46
CA SER A 100 -10.89 -15.72 11.50
C SER A 100 -10.99 -15.06 12.89
N PRO A 101 -11.07 -15.85 13.98
CA PRO A 101 -10.97 -15.30 15.33
C PRO A 101 -9.71 -14.44 15.52
N GLU A 102 -8.59 -14.83 14.92
CA GLU A 102 -7.32 -14.08 14.93
C GLU A 102 -7.47 -12.75 14.18
N THR A 103 -8.08 -12.73 12.99
CA THR A 103 -8.31 -11.45 12.28
C THR A 103 -9.22 -10.51 13.05
N LYS A 104 -10.23 -11.05 13.74
CA LYS A 104 -11.18 -10.28 14.56
C LYS A 104 -10.53 -9.69 15.81
N ALA A 105 -9.44 -10.30 16.29
CA ALA A 105 -8.69 -9.78 17.43
C ALA A 105 -7.83 -8.56 17.06
N PHE A 106 -7.51 -8.34 15.79
CA PHE A 106 -6.76 -7.16 15.36
C PHE A 106 -7.67 -5.95 15.22
N ASN A 107 -7.40 -4.93 16.03
CA ASN A 107 -7.97 -3.61 15.82
C ASN A 107 -7.53 -3.04 14.47
N LYS A 108 -8.42 -2.31 13.81
CA LYS A 108 -8.09 -1.51 12.63
C LYS A 108 -6.97 -0.53 12.97
N GLY A 109 -6.00 -0.40 12.08
CA GLY A 109 -4.89 0.52 12.27
C GLY A 109 -4.20 0.93 10.97
N TYR A 110 -3.31 1.89 11.10
CA TYR A 110 -2.51 2.39 9.99
C TYR A 110 -1.19 3.01 10.48
N ARG A 111 -0.23 3.14 9.58
CA ARG A 111 1.02 3.88 9.77
C ARG A 111 1.42 4.57 8.47
N TRP A 112 1.84 5.83 8.58
CA TRP A 112 2.41 6.60 7.48
C TRP A 112 3.94 6.56 7.50
N CYS A 113 4.53 6.63 6.31
CA CYS A 113 5.94 6.91 6.07
C CYS A 113 6.08 8.25 5.35
N ASN A 114 6.57 9.27 6.04
CA ASN A 114 6.60 10.65 5.56
C ASN A 114 7.83 10.95 4.67
N GLY A 115 8.12 10.11 3.68
CA GLY A 115 9.30 10.27 2.82
C GLY A 115 10.35 9.18 2.98
N LEU A 116 11.35 9.19 2.08
CA LEU A 116 12.47 8.24 2.08
C LEU A 116 13.27 8.22 3.39
N ALA A 117 13.40 9.38 4.06
CA ALA A 117 14.15 9.48 5.32
C ALA A 117 13.57 8.60 6.45
N HIS A 118 12.28 8.24 6.37
CA HIS A 118 11.59 7.44 7.38
C HIS A 118 11.40 5.98 6.95
N LEU A 119 11.87 5.59 5.75
CA LEU A 119 11.57 4.29 5.17
C LEU A 119 12.08 3.13 6.03
N HIS A 120 13.29 3.26 6.60
CA HIS A 120 13.87 2.24 7.47
C HIS A 120 13.09 2.02 8.77
N GLU A 121 12.65 3.11 9.42
CA GLU A 121 11.82 3.03 10.63
C GLU A 121 10.46 2.41 10.30
N PHE A 122 9.90 2.78 9.14
CA PHE A 122 8.63 2.27 8.66
C PHE A 122 8.69 0.77 8.35
N GLU A 123 9.74 0.30 7.69
CA GLU A 123 9.99 -1.13 7.46
C GLU A 123 10.05 -1.91 8.78
N LYS A 124 10.82 -1.42 9.76
CA LYS A 124 10.90 -2.02 11.10
C LYS A 124 9.54 -2.05 11.81
N PHE A 125 8.75 -0.99 11.68
CA PHE A 125 7.40 -0.97 12.25
C PHE A 125 6.53 -2.06 11.63
N ILE A 126 6.53 -2.20 10.30
CA ILE A 126 5.74 -3.21 9.61
C ILE A 126 6.19 -4.62 10.01
N ASP A 127 7.50 -4.89 10.05
CA ASP A 127 8.04 -6.18 10.49
C ASP A 127 7.69 -6.49 11.96
N GLY A 128 7.64 -5.47 12.81
CA GLY A 128 7.26 -5.57 14.21
C GLY A 128 5.76 -5.72 14.46
N ASN A 129 4.91 -5.35 13.50
CA ASN A 129 3.47 -5.30 13.64
C ASN A 129 2.84 -6.70 13.73
N ASP A 130 1.94 -6.91 14.70
CA ASP A 130 1.36 -8.22 14.95
C ASP A 130 0.53 -8.75 13.78
N ALA A 131 -0.21 -7.89 13.07
CA ALA A 131 -0.94 -8.32 11.88
C ALA A 131 0.04 -8.79 10.80
N ASN A 132 1.12 -8.04 10.53
CA ASN A 132 2.13 -8.50 9.56
C ASN A 132 2.76 -9.84 9.96
N LYS A 133 3.13 -10.01 11.25
CA LYS A 133 3.71 -11.27 11.75
C LYS A 133 2.78 -12.47 11.54
N ASN A 134 1.48 -12.29 11.78
CA ASN A 134 0.49 -13.37 11.63
C ASN A 134 0.19 -13.71 10.16
N PHE A 135 0.23 -12.72 9.27
CA PHE A 135 -0.10 -12.91 7.85
C PHE A 135 1.12 -13.04 6.92
N LYS A 136 2.34 -12.97 7.46
CA LYS A 136 3.59 -12.98 6.66
C LYS A 136 3.69 -14.17 5.70
N SER A 137 3.19 -15.33 6.12
CA SER A 137 3.19 -16.58 5.33
C SER A 137 1.78 -17.04 4.93
N ALA A 138 0.74 -16.29 5.31
CA ALA A 138 -0.63 -16.65 4.98
C ALA A 138 -0.88 -16.34 3.49
N LYS A 139 -1.59 -17.24 2.80
CA LYS A 139 -2.02 -16.99 1.43
C LYS A 139 -3.26 -16.08 1.46
N PRO A 140 -3.24 -14.89 0.82
CA PRO A 140 -4.43 -14.09 0.66
C PRO A 140 -5.43 -14.81 -0.26
N ILE A 141 -6.73 -14.63 -0.03
CA ILE A 141 -7.79 -15.08 -0.94
C ILE A 141 -7.69 -14.30 -2.26
N SER A 142 -7.36 -13.01 -2.16
CA SER A 142 -7.16 -12.18 -3.34
C SER A 142 -6.13 -11.08 -3.09
N VAL A 143 -5.44 -10.74 -4.17
CA VAL A 143 -4.53 -9.61 -4.26
C VAL A 143 -4.98 -8.72 -5.39
N GLY A 144 -5.08 -7.42 -5.14
CA GLY A 144 -5.52 -6.46 -6.13
C GLY A 144 -4.86 -5.09 -5.98
N LEU A 145 -4.94 -4.30 -7.04
CA LEU A 145 -4.59 -2.90 -7.02
C LEU A 145 -5.84 -2.04 -6.90
N SER A 146 -5.85 -1.13 -5.95
CA SER A 146 -6.85 -0.08 -5.83
C SER A 146 -6.22 1.27 -6.15
N TYR A 147 -6.96 2.10 -6.87
CA TYR A 147 -6.50 3.43 -7.25
C TYR A 147 -7.54 4.47 -6.87
N ILE A 148 -7.08 5.57 -6.27
CA ILE A 148 -7.93 6.67 -5.84
C ILE A 148 -7.35 8.00 -6.36
N ASN A 149 -8.23 8.84 -6.91
CA ASN A 149 -7.93 10.21 -7.33
C ASN A 149 -9.12 11.13 -7.03
N PHE A 150 -8.92 12.11 -6.16
CA PHE A 150 -9.91 13.13 -5.79
C PHE A 150 -9.25 14.46 -5.47
#